data_AF-A0A8J7N921-F1
#
_entry.id   AF-A0A8J7N921-F1
#
_cell.length_a   1.000
_cell.length_b   1.000
_cell.length_c   1.000
_cell.angle_alpha   90.00
_cell.angle_beta   90.00
_cell.angle_gamma   90.00
#
_symmetry.space_group_name_H-M   'P 1'
#
loop_
_entity.id
_entity.type
_entity.pdbx_description
1 polymer ?
#
loop_
_entity_poly.entity_id
_entity_poly.type
_entity_poly.pdbx_seq_one_letter_code
_entity_poly.pdbx_strand_id
1 'polypeptide(L)'
;DYVIISQLADERITPAAWFQAGIGQVVKVVDVGFNGFRIYPPLRDNINPDSKPKVMRPDFIYNSGVEDLTILFANASLSRYEYIGTVFTLSYATNSWIRNVQARNAYANFVDVGNSAKISIVDSHFKRVQKPTYTNTYALGLGGKTSDSLITNNILEDVWVTGIFSGSANGNVYSYNYEKDIREDHGIFHHGTYPFENLIEGNDAYRITHDCWWGRQGPGITYFRNRASEVRTSMNGACESEGLVADRLNVIANTARYFLSYPWCSYPDNCFDFDRMNTNMWVEKNRYRVKFIGIATPESTNTFIDNVKGETAPAEWANFDMPASLYLTSAPDFWCKETPWPAIGSNIDDFNNLNKLPAQRRYEGLQCTPIENDICIHSSDCVDQNPCTYDLCKDSACISNNANLDGGVNIGLGDIVQVIANWATAGPTGDLDSNGNVGLSDIIAVISLWANTC
;
A
#
# COMPACT_ATOMS: atom_id res chain seq x y z
N ASP A 1 -5.65 21.73 7.77
CA ASP A 1 -4.28 21.47 7.27
C ASP A 1 -3.69 20.23 7.88
N TYR A 2 -2.67 19.65 7.24
CA TYR A 2 -1.87 18.57 7.84
C TYR A 2 -0.73 19.14 8.68
N VAL A 3 -0.36 18.39 9.70
CA VAL A 3 0.80 18.64 10.56
C VAL A 3 1.56 17.34 10.78
N ILE A 4 2.83 17.47 11.13
CA ILE A 4 3.67 16.37 11.58
C ILE A 4 3.75 16.46 13.10
N ILE A 5 3.30 15.42 13.78
CA ILE A 5 3.49 15.27 15.23
C ILE A 5 4.62 14.28 15.43
N SER A 6 5.61 14.64 16.23
CA SER A 6 6.80 13.83 16.45
C SER A 6 7.34 13.95 17.85
N GLN A 7 8.10 12.97 18.28
CA GLN A 7 8.89 12.98 19.51
C GLN A 7 10.31 12.51 19.21
N LEU A 8 11.28 12.89 20.04
CA LEU A 8 12.61 12.31 19.95
C LEU A 8 12.51 10.80 20.14
N ALA A 9 13.34 10.09 19.36
CA ALA A 9 13.55 8.68 19.59
C ALA A 9 14.06 8.49 21.02
N ASP A 10 13.45 7.56 21.76
CA ASP A 10 13.94 7.20 23.10
C ASP A 10 15.24 6.38 22.99
N GLU A 11 15.81 6.05 24.16
CA GLU A 11 17.07 5.33 24.28
C GLU A 11 17.09 3.95 23.59
N ARG A 12 15.94 3.41 23.15
CA ARG A 12 15.79 2.10 22.51
C ARG A 12 15.99 2.12 20.99
N ILE A 13 16.23 3.28 20.39
CA ILE A 13 16.50 3.42 18.95
C ILE A 13 17.91 4.00 18.78
N THR A 14 18.79 3.25 18.13
CA THR A 14 20.10 3.78 17.70
C THR A 14 19.85 4.92 16.70
N PRO A 15 20.07 6.20 17.05
CA PRO A 15 19.74 7.28 16.15
C PRO A 15 20.79 7.29 15.04
N ALA A 16 20.41 6.89 13.83
CA ALA A 16 21.20 7.24 12.67
C ALA A 16 21.30 8.77 12.61
N ALA A 17 22.45 9.33 12.24
CA ALA A 17 22.66 10.78 12.22
C ALA A 17 21.66 11.53 11.31
N TRP A 18 21.04 10.82 10.35
CA TRP A 18 19.99 11.33 9.46
C TRP A 18 18.56 11.18 10.03
N PHE A 19 18.37 10.41 11.11
CA PHE A 19 17.07 10.16 11.78
C PHE A 19 16.92 10.98 13.08
N GLN A 20 17.16 12.31 12.99
CA GLN A 20 17.15 13.18 14.17
C GLN A 20 15.74 13.60 14.64
N ALA A 21 14.72 13.44 13.79
CA ALA A 21 13.35 13.84 14.09
C ALA A 21 12.54 12.79 14.88
N GLY A 22 13.15 11.64 15.20
CA GLY A 22 12.57 10.58 16.02
C GLY A 22 11.27 9.96 15.46
N ILE A 23 10.42 9.46 16.35
CA ILE A 23 9.16 8.77 16.03
C ILE A 23 8.06 9.79 15.72
N GLY A 24 7.12 9.51 14.82
CA GLY A 24 5.97 10.40 14.62
C GLY A 24 5.03 10.00 13.50
N GLN A 25 4.08 10.89 13.19
CA GLN A 25 2.99 10.65 12.25
C GLN A 25 2.56 11.95 11.57
N VAL A 26 2.19 11.88 10.29
CA VAL A 26 1.50 12.96 9.59
C VAL A 26 0.00 12.83 9.86
N VAL A 27 -0.65 13.89 10.35
CA VAL A 27 -2.07 13.89 10.73
C VAL A 27 -2.78 15.14 10.22
N LYS A 28 -4.09 15.01 9.94
CA LYS A 28 -4.95 16.15 9.59
C LYS A 28 -5.46 16.81 10.86
N VAL A 29 -5.31 18.13 10.97
CA VAL A 29 -6.03 18.92 11.98
C VAL A 29 -7.48 19.05 11.54
N VAL A 30 -8.40 18.56 12.38
CA VAL A 30 -9.85 18.54 12.10
C VAL A 30 -10.63 19.58 12.90
N ASP A 31 -10.08 20.08 14.01
CA ASP A 31 -10.69 21.13 14.83
C ASP A 31 -9.59 21.87 15.60
N VAL A 32 -9.78 23.17 15.83
CA VAL A 32 -8.86 24.02 16.58
C VAL A 32 -9.63 24.73 17.67
N GLY A 33 -9.30 24.43 18.92
CA GLY A 33 -9.84 25.08 20.10
C GLY A 33 -8.85 26.06 20.73
N PHE A 34 -9.27 26.65 21.85
CA PHE A 34 -8.48 27.65 22.57
C PHE A 34 -7.12 27.13 23.09
N ASN A 35 -7.07 25.88 23.54
CA ASN A 35 -5.88 25.27 24.17
C ASN A 35 -5.33 24.05 23.40
N GLY A 36 -5.71 23.87 22.14
CA GLY A 36 -5.24 22.72 21.38
C GLY A 36 -6.01 22.48 20.09
N PHE A 37 -5.73 21.34 19.46
CA PHE A 37 -6.35 20.95 18.21
C PHE A 37 -6.68 19.46 18.22
N ARG A 38 -7.73 19.08 17.50
CA ARG A 38 -8.09 17.68 17.29
C ARG A 38 -7.48 17.22 15.98
N ILE A 39 -7.07 15.96 15.94
CA ILE A 39 -6.42 15.36 14.79
C ILE A 39 -7.16 14.12 14.31
N TYR A 40 -6.97 13.81 13.05
CA TYR A 40 -7.38 12.56 12.44
C TYR A 40 -6.34 12.07 11.41
N PRO A 41 -6.00 10.77 11.38
CA PRO A 41 -6.39 9.75 12.35
C PRO A 41 -5.76 10.02 13.74
N PRO A 42 -6.21 9.32 14.81
CA PRO A 42 -5.50 9.33 16.09
C PRO A 42 -4.03 8.93 15.92
N LEU A 43 -3.19 9.31 16.88
CA LEU A 43 -1.80 8.86 16.90
C LEU A 43 -1.76 7.35 17.15
N ARG A 44 -0.96 6.66 16.34
CA ARG A 44 -0.74 5.21 16.43
C ARG A 44 0.22 4.80 17.54
N ASP A 45 1.03 5.75 18.01
CA ASP A 45 1.93 5.56 19.14
C ASP A 45 1.70 6.66 20.17
N ASN A 46 1.97 6.33 21.43
CA ASN A 46 1.84 7.25 22.53
C ASN A 46 2.96 8.30 22.48
N ILE A 47 2.58 9.56 22.69
CA ILE A 47 3.55 10.64 22.88
C ILE A 47 4.00 10.64 24.34
N ASN A 48 5.30 10.44 24.56
CA ASN A 48 5.93 10.67 25.84
C ASN A 48 6.24 12.17 26.00
N PRO A 49 5.66 12.87 27.00
CA PRO A 49 5.95 14.28 27.26
C PRO A 49 7.43 14.58 27.50
N ASP A 50 8.17 13.61 28.05
CA ASP A 50 9.61 13.75 28.34
C ASP A 50 10.48 13.58 27.08
N SER A 51 9.94 12.98 26.01
CA SER A 51 10.61 12.78 24.72
C SER A 51 10.56 14.04 23.83
N LYS A 52 10.36 15.22 24.42
CA LYS A 52 10.38 16.54 23.75
C LYS A 52 9.50 16.55 22.49
N PRO A 53 8.17 16.32 22.61
CA PRO A 53 7.27 16.30 21.48
C PRO A 53 7.25 17.64 20.73
N LYS A 54 7.04 17.57 19.42
CA LYS A 54 7.01 18.69 18.49
C LYS A 54 5.86 18.53 17.52
N VAL A 55 5.26 19.67 17.17
CA VAL A 55 4.30 19.81 16.08
C VAL A 55 4.95 20.67 15.02
N MET A 56 5.06 20.16 13.79
CA MET A 56 5.56 20.91 12.65
C MET A 56 4.44 21.09 11.63
N ARG A 57 4.35 22.28 11.06
CA ARG A 57 3.40 22.62 9.99
C ARG A 57 4.21 23.05 8.76
N PRO A 58 4.74 22.09 7.98
CA PRO A 58 5.37 22.41 6.71
C PRO A 58 4.31 22.82 5.67
N ASP A 59 4.76 23.43 4.57
CA ASP A 59 3.92 23.72 3.43
C ASP A 59 3.68 22.44 2.64
N PHE A 60 2.55 21.79 2.92
CA PHE A 60 2.17 20.57 2.22
C PHE A 60 1.72 20.86 0.79
N ILE A 61 2.08 19.97 -0.13
CA ILE A 61 1.49 19.86 -1.47
C ILE A 61 0.23 19.00 -1.36
N TYR A 62 -0.84 19.40 -2.04
CA TYR A 62 -2.15 18.73 -1.96
C TYR A 62 -2.62 18.32 -3.34
N ASN A 63 -3.30 17.17 -3.43
CA ASN A 63 -4.08 16.76 -4.61
C ASN A 63 -3.28 16.86 -5.92
N SER A 64 -2.01 16.47 -5.86
CA SER A 64 -1.09 16.55 -7.00
C SER A 64 -0.60 15.16 -7.34
N GLY A 65 -0.66 14.77 -8.61
CA GLY A 65 -0.26 13.44 -9.03
C GLY A 65 0.25 13.37 -10.45
N VAL A 66 0.76 12.19 -10.79
CA VAL A 66 1.25 11.83 -12.11
C VAL A 66 0.54 10.57 -12.55
N GLU A 67 -0.06 10.59 -13.74
CA GLU A 67 -0.77 9.43 -14.27
C GLU A 67 -0.65 9.27 -15.79
N ASP A 68 -0.94 8.05 -16.25
CA ASP A 68 -1.10 7.67 -17.66
C ASP A 68 0.06 8.03 -18.58
N LEU A 69 1.28 7.77 -18.13
CA LEU A 69 2.47 8.07 -18.92
C LEU A 69 3.59 7.06 -18.77
N THR A 70 4.53 7.11 -19.72
CA THR A 70 5.78 6.36 -19.67
C THR A 70 6.96 7.32 -19.53
N ILE A 71 7.80 7.09 -18.52
CA ILE A 71 9.07 7.78 -18.33
C ILE A 71 10.23 6.83 -18.63
N LEU A 72 11.12 7.27 -19.53
CA LEU A 72 12.38 6.61 -19.80
C LEU A 72 13.52 7.50 -19.34
N PHE A 73 14.27 7.07 -18.32
CA PHE A 73 15.48 7.79 -17.92
C PHE A 73 16.64 7.46 -18.88
N ALA A 74 17.09 8.48 -19.61
CA ALA A 74 18.01 8.33 -20.75
C ALA A 74 19.50 8.32 -20.39
N ASN A 75 19.91 8.58 -19.14
CA ASN A 75 21.32 8.79 -18.79
C ASN A 75 21.95 7.65 -17.97
N ALA A 76 23.08 7.15 -18.47
CA ALA A 76 23.93 6.11 -17.85
C ALA A 76 25.25 6.68 -17.30
N SER A 77 25.35 7.98 -17.05
CA SER A 77 26.63 8.64 -16.75
C SER A 77 26.54 9.77 -15.73
N LEU A 78 25.77 9.57 -14.65
CA LEU A 78 25.95 10.40 -13.45
C LEU A 78 27.14 9.85 -12.65
N SER A 79 28.00 10.75 -12.19
CA SER A 79 29.15 10.38 -11.39
C SER A 79 28.70 9.74 -10.07
N ARG A 80 29.46 8.78 -9.55
CA ARG A 80 29.18 7.96 -8.34
C ARG A 80 28.86 8.73 -7.04
N TYR A 81 28.85 10.06 -7.07
CA TYR A 81 28.64 10.95 -5.92
C TYR A 81 27.36 11.78 -5.98
N GLU A 82 26.60 11.72 -7.07
CA GLU A 82 25.30 12.38 -7.13
C GLU A 82 24.23 11.44 -6.60
N TYR A 83 23.82 11.67 -5.33
CA TYR A 83 22.62 11.11 -4.68
C TYR A 83 21.28 11.44 -5.42
N ILE A 84 21.36 11.97 -6.65
CA ILE A 84 20.30 12.65 -7.39
C ILE A 84 19.82 11.71 -8.49
N GLY A 85 19.13 10.62 -8.12
CA GLY A 85 18.73 9.58 -9.06
C GLY A 85 17.32 9.05 -8.90
N THR A 86 16.49 9.69 -8.07
CA THR A 86 15.09 9.31 -7.85
C THR A 86 14.21 9.89 -8.96
N VAL A 87 13.33 9.08 -9.56
CA VAL A 87 12.41 9.52 -10.63
C VAL A 87 11.29 10.41 -10.08
N PHE A 88 10.66 10.01 -8.97
CA PHE A 88 9.58 10.72 -8.31
C PHE A 88 9.89 10.94 -6.83
N THR A 89 9.87 12.18 -6.37
CA THR A 89 10.03 12.52 -4.95
C THR A 89 8.76 13.20 -4.46
N LEU A 90 8.13 12.60 -3.45
CA LEU A 90 6.93 13.11 -2.79
C LEU A 90 7.28 13.47 -1.34
N SER A 91 7.73 14.70 -1.15
CA SER A 91 8.08 15.25 0.16
C SER A 91 7.05 16.26 0.63
N TYR A 92 6.53 16.07 1.84
CA TYR A 92 5.44 16.90 2.38
C TYR A 92 4.24 16.99 1.42
N ALA A 93 3.78 15.85 0.90
CA ALA A 93 2.63 15.76 0.02
C ALA A 93 1.45 15.07 0.72
N THR A 94 0.22 15.45 0.38
CA THR A 94 -0.99 14.76 0.83
C THR A 94 -2.04 14.60 -0.25
N ASN A 95 -2.79 13.49 -0.19
CA ASN A 95 -3.78 13.13 -1.21
C ASN A 95 -3.17 13.14 -2.63
N SER A 96 -1.96 12.63 -2.77
CA SER A 96 -1.17 12.71 -4.00
C SER A 96 -0.95 11.31 -4.58
N TRP A 97 -0.72 11.21 -5.90
CA TRP A 97 -0.69 9.90 -6.55
C TRP A 97 0.36 9.74 -7.64
N ILE A 98 0.76 8.48 -7.84
CA ILE A 98 1.39 7.96 -9.05
C ILE A 98 0.50 6.81 -9.51
N ARG A 99 -0.18 6.96 -10.65
CA ARG A 99 -1.16 5.98 -11.14
C ARG A 99 -0.87 5.58 -12.57
N ASN A 100 -0.90 4.28 -12.87
CA ASN A 100 -0.74 3.78 -14.24
C ASN A 100 0.49 4.37 -14.96
N VAL A 101 1.59 4.52 -14.22
CA VAL A 101 2.85 5.03 -14.75
C VAL A 101 3.78 3.87 -15.09
N GLN A 102 4.43 3.94 -16.24
CA GLN A 102 5.56 3.07 -16.55
C GLN A 102 6.87 3.86 -16.42
N ALA A 103 7.74 3.51 -15.48
CA ALA A 103 9.04 4.16 -15.35
C ALA A 103 10.17 3.15 -15.56
N ARG A 104 11.17 3.53 -16.36
CA ARG A 104 12.26 2.63 -16.76
C ARG A 104 13.64 3.26 -16.58
N ASN A 105 14.60 2.41 -16.20
CA ASN A 105 16.02 2.73 -16.11
C ASN A 105 16.36 3.82 -15.06
N ALA A 106 15.72 3.77 -13.88
CA ALA A 106 16.08 4.67 -12.78
C ALA A 106 17.55 4.51 -12.40
N TYR A 107 18.20 5.62 -12.06
CA TYR A 107 19.59 5.60 -11.60
C TYR A 107 19.66 5.05 -10.17
N ALA A 108 18.92 5.66 -9.23
CA ALA A 108 18.88 5.26 -7.83
C ALA A 108 17.53 4.65 -7.44
N ASN A 109 16.44 5.43 -7.49
CA ASN A 109 15.13 4.99 -7.02
C ASN A 109 14.03 5.37 -8.02
N PHE A 110 12.89 4.67 -7.99
CA PHE A 110 11.73 5.13 -8.76
C PHE A 110 10.91 6.15 -7.96
N VAL A 111 10.49 5.78 -6.76
CA VAL A 111 9.68 6.64 -5.91
C VAL A 111 10.31 6.75 -4.53
N ASP A 112 10.42 7.96 -4.02
CA ASP A 112 10.78 8.23 -2.64
C ASP A 112 9.71 9.13 -2.00
N VAL A 113 9.06 8.64 -0.95
CA VAL A 113 7.99 9.32 -0.23
C VAL A 113 8.49 9.66 1.17
N GLY A 114 8.54 10.95 1.50
CA GLY A 114 9.08 11.45 2.75
C GLY A 114 8.15 12.41 3.49
N ASN A 115 7.79 12.10 4.74
CA ASN A 115 6.96 12.96 5.60
C ASN A 115 5.64 13.40 4.92
N SER A 116 5.02 12.46 4.22
CA SER A 116 3.80 12.67 3.42
C SER A 116 2.65 11.83 3.97
N ALA A 117 1.41 12.05 3.52
CA ALA A 117 0.30 11.17 3.89
C ALA A 117 -0.71 10.95 2.79
N LYS A 118 -1.43 9.83 2.82
CA LYS A 118 -2.46 9.53 1.81
C LYS A 118 -1.90 9.58 0.39
N ILE A 119 -0.73 8.98 0.22
CA ILE A 119 -0.10 8.81 -1.08
C ILE A 119 -0.60 7.52 -1.71
N SER A 120 -0.98 7.57 -2.98
CA SER A 120 -1.39 6.39 -3.75
C SER A 120 -0.37 6.08 -4.84
N ILE A 121 0.32 4.94 -4.77
CA ILE A 121 1.18 4.45 -5.85
C ILE A 121 0.50 3.19 -6.39
N VAL A 122 -0.18 3.31 -7.52
CA VAL A 122 -1.11 2.27 -7.98
C VAL A 122 -0.95 1.95 -9.46
N ASP A 123 -1.21 0.71 -9.83
CA ASP A 123 -1.29 0.23 -11.21
C ASP A 123 -0.05 0.51 -12.07
N SER A 124 1.10 0.76 -11.44
CA SER A 124 2.29 1.25 -12.12
C SER A 124 3.32 0.12 -12.37
N HIS A 125 4.18 0.31 -13.36
CA HIS A 125 5.26 -0.62 -13.70
C HIS A 125 6.62 0.08 -13.60
N PHE A 126 7.42 -0.37 -12.64
CA PHE A 126 8.75 0.15 -12.37
C PHE A 126 9.79 -0.90 -12.78
N LYS A 127 10.60 -0.58 -13.80
CA LYS A 127 11.52 -1.52 -14.42
C LYS A 127 12.96 -1.02 -14.45
N ARG A 128 13.86 -1.80 -13.85
CA ARG A 128 15.32 -1.60 -13.88
C ARG A 128 15.83 -0.41 -13.08
N VAL A 129 16.56 -0.72 -12.02
CA VAL A 129 17.38 0.22 -11.24
C VAL A 129 18.87 -0.08 -11.43
N GLN A 130 19.68 0.93 -11.75
CA GLN A 130 21.07 0.74 -12.19
C GLN A 130 22.08 0.41 -11.06
N LYS A 131 21.74 0.60 -9.78
CA LYS A 131 22.60 0.45 -8.57
C LYS A 131 24.01 1.04 -8.77
N PRO A 132 24.14 2.37 -8.63
CA PRO A 132 25.37 3.07 -8.94
C PRO A 132 26.48 2.90 -7.90
N THR A 133 26.16 2.42 -6.68
CA THR A 133 27.11 2.25 -5.58
C THR A 133 26.72 1.08 -4.64
N TYR A 134 27.45 0.92 -3.53
CA TYR A 134 27.15 -0.04 -2.46
C TYR A 134 25.94 0.35 -1.57
N THR A 135 25.35 1.52 -1.75
CA THR A 135 24.17 1.94 -0.99
C THR A 135 22.91 1.24 -1.50
N ASN A 136 21.97 0.96 -0.59
CA ASN A 136 20.68 0.38 -0.95
C ASN A 136 19.95 1.28 -1.97
N THR A 137 19.49 0.69 -3.06
CA THR A 137 18.62 1.32 -4.04
C THR A 137 17.26 0.62 -4.01
N TYR A 138 16.19 1.40 -4.08
CA TYR A 138 14.83 0.91 -3.90
C TYR A 138 13.92 1.36 -5.03
N ALA A 139 12.97 0.50 -5.42
CA ALA A 139 11.92 0.91 -6.33
C ALA A 139 10.98 1.88 -5.61
N LEU A 140 10.40 1.48 -4.48
CA LEU A 140 9.42 2.26 -3.74
C LEU A 140 9.90 2.52 -2.30
N GLY A 141 10.25 3.77 -1.99
CA GLY A 141 10.69 4.21 -0.67
C GLY A 141 9.57 4.87 0.13
N LEU A 142 9.29 4.34 1.31
CA LEU A 142 8.48 4.99 2.33
C LEU A 142 9.38 5.33 3.51
N GLY A 143 9.81 6.58 3.52
CA GLY A 143 10.70 7.14 4.52
C GLY A 143 10.03 8.24 5.33
N GLY A 144 10.67 8.58 6.45
CA GLY A 144 10.12 9.59 7.35
C GLY A 144 8.76 9.17 7.90
N LYS A 145 8.02 10.12 8.46
CA LYS A 145 6.72 9.87 9.10
C LYS A 145 5.61 9.70 8.06
N THR A 146 5.92 9.03 6.95
CA THR A 146 4.97 8.80 5.86
C THR A 146 3.84 7.94 6.38
N SER A 147 2.61 8.46 6.26
CA SER A 147 1.45 7.90 6.93
C SER A 147 0.29 7.61 5.98
N ASP A 148 -0.52 6.60 6.30
CA ASP A 148 -1.83 6.40 5.66
C ASP A 148 -1.77 6.28 4.13
N SER A 149 -0.70 5.72 3.57
CA SER A 149 -0.46 5.63 2.12
C SER A 149 -0.73 4.23 1.58
N LEU A 150 -1.20 4.14 0.34
CA LEU A 150 -1.58 2.91 -0.36
C LEU A 150 -0.64 2.66 -1.55
N ILE A 151 0.08 1.56 -1.51
CA ILE A 151 0.96 1.11 -2.58
C ILE A 151 0.41 -0.22 -3.04
N THR A 152 -0.36 -0.21 -4.13
CA THR A 152 -1.09 -1.40 -4.54
C THR A 152 -1.04 -1.71 -6.01
N ASN A 153 -1.09 -3.00 -6.33
CA ASN A 153 -1.20 -3.49 -7.69
C ASN A 153 -0.11 -2.96 -8.63
N ASN A 154 1.13 -2.84 -8.16
CA ASN A 154 2.26 -2.43 -9.00
C ASN A 154 3.06 -3.64 -9.48
N ILE A 155 3.77 -3.46 -10.61
CA ILE A 155 4.75 -4.41 -11.13
C ILE A 155 6.15 -3.86 -10.88
N LEU A 156 6.96 -4.63 -10.16
CA LEU A 156 8.35 -4.28 -9.83
C LEU A 156 9.28 -5.29 -10.48
N GLU A 157 10.04 -4.84 -11.48
CA GLU A 157 10.84 -5.71 -12.33
C GLU A 157 12.31 -5.26 -12.36
N ASP A 158 13.26 -6.19 -12.23
CA ASP A 158 14.68 -5.91 -12.44
C ASP A 158 15.24 -4.86 -11.44
N VAL A 159 14.75 -4.89 -10.20
CA VAL A 159 15.13 -3.96 -9.10
C VAL A 159 15.88 -4.69 -7.98
N TRP A 160 16.42 -3.95 -7.01
CA TRP A 160 17.24 -4.49 -5.91
C TRP A 160 16.45 -4.64 -4.61
N VAL A 161 15.84 -3.54 -4.16
CA VAL A 161 14.84 -3.50 -3.08
C VAL A 161 13.51 -3.04 -3.69
N THR A 162 12.42 -3.76 -3.44
CA THR A 162 11.13 -3.48 -4.09
C THR A 162 10.33 -2.46 -3.31
N GLY A 163 10.22 -2.64 -2.01
CA GLY A 163 9.67 -1.66 -1.08
C GLY A 163 10.56 -1.50 0.14
N ILE A 164 10.81 -0.27 0.59
CA ILE A 164 11.54 -0.02 1.85
C ILE A 164 10.72 0.84 2.81
N PHE A 165 10.70 0.44 4.09
CA PHE A 165 10.03 1.14 5.17
C PHE A 165 11.06 1.55 6.21
N SER A 166 11.13 2.85 6.49
CA SER A 166 12.07 3.43 7.43
C SER A 166 11.60 4.79 7.92
N GLY A 167 12.33 5.39 8.87
CA GLY A 167 12.16 6.75 9.30
C GLY A 167 10.84 7.02 10.02
N SER A 168 10.27 6.03 10.71
CA SER A 168 8.94 6.12 11.33
C SER A 168 7.76 6.08 10.35
N ALA A 169 7.94 5.51 9.14
CA ALA A 169 6.84 5.26 8.22
C ALA A 169 5.80 4.35 8.87
N ASN A 170 4.52 4.73 8.85
CA ASN A 170 3.48 4.06 9.62
C ASN A 170 2.08 4.08 9.02
N GLY A 171 1.25 3.08 9.34
CA GLY A 171 -0.12 3.06 8.85
C GLY A 171 -0.24 2.92 7.33
N ASN A 172 0.82 2.48 6.65
CA ASN A 172 0.82 2.32 5.20
C ASN A 172 0.38 0.90 4.83
N VAL A 173 -0.27 0.79 3.67
CA VAL A 173 -0.68 -0.48 3.08
C VAL A 173 0.15 -0.72 1.83
N TYR A 174 0.88 -1.83 1.79
CA TYR A 174 1.63 -2.29 0.64
C TYR A 174 1.06 -3.62 0.19
N SER A 175 0.29 -3.62 -0.89
CA SER A 175 -0.54 -4.78 -1.20
C SER A 175 -0.66 -5.17 -2.66
N TYR A 176 -0.85 -6.46 -2.93
CA TYR A 176 -1.14 -6.97 -4.27
C TYR A 176 -0.11 -6.59 -5.35
N ASN A 177 1.12 -6.27 -4.95
CA ASN A 177 2.21 -5.97 -5.87
C ASN A 177 2.85 -7.27 -6.37
N TYR A 178 3.34 -7.24 -7.62
CA TYR A 178 4.02 -8.36 -8.26
C TYR A 178 5.50 -8.04 -8.47
N GLU A 179 6.38 -8.90 -7.94
CA GLU A 179 7.83 -8.75 -8.03
C GLU A 179 8.44 -9.79 -8.98
N LYS A 180 9.32 -9.34 -9.87
CA LYS A 180 9.92 -10.18 -10.90
C LYS A 180 11.38 -9.85 -11.16
N ASP A 181 12.20 -10.89 -11.28
CA ASP A 181 13.61 -10.81 -11.67
C ASP A 181 14.43 -9.85 -10.78
N ILE A 182 14.26 -10.00 -9.46
CA ILE A 182 14.92 -9.16 -8.44
C ILE A 182 16.40 -9.54 -8.32
N ARG A 183 17.29 -8.53 -8.30
CA ARG A 183 18.76 -8.66 -8.43
C ARG A 183 19.54 -8.99 -7.14
N GLU A 184 18.94 -9.68 -6.18
CA GLU A 184 19.58 -10.14 -4.92
C GLU A 184 19.92 -9.05 -3.88
N ASP A 185 18.92 -8.32 -3.36
CA ASP A 185 19.08 -7.55 -2.12
C ASP A 185 18.00 -7.92 -1.09
N HIS A 186 16.96 -7.10 -0.94
CA HIS A 186 16.06 -7.19 0.21
C HIS A 186 14.55 -7.33 -0.08
N GLY A 187 14.10 -7.39 -1.35
CA GLY A 187 12.66 -7.47 -1.67
C GLY A 187 11.87 -6.41 -0.92
N ILE A 188 10.78 -6.78 -0.24
CA ILE A 188 10.09 -5.92 0.73
C ILE A 188 10.92 -5.84 2.02
N PHE A 189 11.38 -4.64 2.37
CA PHE A 189 12.41 -4.44 3.39
C PHE A 189 12.00 -3.44 4.46
N HIS A 190 12.15 -3.81 5.73
CA HIS A 190 12.07 -2.89 6.85
C HIS A 190 13.48 -2.64 7.41
N HIS A 191 13.92 -1.38 7.41
CA HIS A 191 15.35 -1.03 7.58
C HIS A 191 15.62 -0.16 8.82
N GLY A 192 15.29 -0.68 10.00
CA GLY A 192 15.38 0.02 11.28
C GLY A 192 14.63 1.36 11.32
N THR A 193 14.96 2.22 12.29
CA THR A 193 14.35 3.55 12.51
C THR A 193 12.84 3.57 12.74
N TYR A 194 12.34 2.57 13.46
CA TYR A 194 10.99 2.52 14.04
C TYR A 194 9.82 2.69 13.06
N PRO A 195 9.77 2.08 11.86
CA PRO A 195 8.52 1.94 11.13
C PRO A 195 7.58 1.01 11.91
N PHE A 196 6.28 1.28 11.86
CA PHE A 196 5.29 0.65 12.74
C PHE A 196 3.90 0.66 12.13
N GLU A 197 3.03 -0.27 12.53
CA GLU A 197 1.62 -0.31 12.08
C GLU A 197 1.46 -0.30 10.55
N ASN A 198 2.40 -0.90 9.81
CA ASN A 198 2.31 -1.06 8.36
C ASN A 198 1.72 -2.43 8.02
N LEU A 199 0.80 -2.46 7.05
CA LEU A 199 0.20 -3.67 6.53
C LEU A 199 0.82 -4.04 5.18
N ILE A 200 1.40 -5.23 5.12
CA ILE A 200 1.97 -5.82 3.92
C ILE A 200 1.08 -7.00 3.53
N GLU A 201 0.28 -6.85 2.48
CA GLU A 201 -0.81 -7.80 2.19
C GLU A 201 -0.84 -8.33 0.75
N GLY A 202 -0.99 -9.64 0.54
CA GLY A 202 -1.41 -10.14 -0.77
C GLY A 202 -0.36 -10.00 -1.87
N ASN A 203 0.90 -9.73 -1.54
CA ASN A 203 1.95 -9.52 -2.54
C ASN A 203 2.53 -10.86 -3.03
N ASP A 204 2.91 -10.93 -4.30
CA ASP A 204 3.77 -12.01 -4.81
C ASP A 204 5.19 -11.45 -4.91
N ALA A 205 5.91 -11.67 -3.82
CA ALA A 205 7.19 -11.05 -3.53
C ALA A 205 8.35 -12.02 -3.77
N TYR A 206 9.49 -11.46 -4.19
CA TYR A 206 10.74 -12.18 -4.21
C TYR A 206 11.13 -12.56 -2.78
N ARG A 207 11.24 -11.56 -1.90
CA ARG A 207 11.65 -11.71 -0.51
C ARG A 207 11.00 -10.69 0.41
N ILE A 208 10.86 -11.07 1.68
CA ILE A 208 10.53 -10.16 2.78
C ILE A 208 11.71 -10.18 3.76
N THR A 209 12.24 -9.01 4.10
CA THR A 209 13.42 -8.85 4.96
C THR A 209 13.20 -7.79 6.04
N HIS A 210 13.86 -7.99 7.17
CA HIS A 210 13.97 -7.04 8.27
C HIS A 210 15.42 -6.99 8.74
N ASP A 211 15.88 -5.81 9.09
CA ASP A 211 17.09 -5.66 9.89
C ASP A 211 16.86 -4.67 11.04
N CYS A 212 17.94 -4.42 11.77
CA CYS A 212 17.99 -3.48 12.89
C CYS A 212 19.19 -2.54 12.73
N TRP A 213 19.73 -2.42 11.50
CA TRP A 213 21.00 -1.74 11.24
C TRP A 213 20.96 -0.28 11.72
N TRP A 214 19.81 0.36 11.53
CA TRP A 214 19.54 1.72 12.00
C TRP A 214 18.62 1.76 13.23
N GLY A 215 18.76 0.78 14.11
CA GLY A 215 17.94 0.62 15.31
C GLY A 215 16.68 -0.21 15.08
N ARG A 216 15.83 -0.25 16.09
CA ARG A 216 14.67 -1.14 16.17
C ARG A 216 13.56 -0.84 15.16
N GLN A 217 12.79 -1.85 14.78
CA GLN A 217 11.45 -1.68 14.20
C GLN A 217 10.41 -1.38 15.31
N GLY A 218 9.35 -0.66 14.97
CA GLY A 218 8.22 -0.46 15.88
C GLY A 218 7.19 -1.60 15.80
N PRO A 219 6.14 -1.55 16.64
CA PRO A 219 5.12 -2.60 16.70
C PRO A 219 4.16 -2.59 15.50
N GLY A 220 3.34 -3.63 15.35
CA GLY A 220 2.16 -3.61 14.48
C GLY A 220 2.46 -3.79 12.99
N ILE A 221 3.68 -4.16 12.63
CA ILE A 221 3.99 -4.54 11.25
C ILE A 221 3.34 -5.90 10.99
N THR A 222 2.40 -5.93 10.04
CA THR A 222 1.58 -7.11 9.75
C THR A 222 1.81 -7.58 8.32
N TYR A 223 2.21 -8.84 8.16
CA TYR A 223 2.36 -9.53 6.88
C TYR A 223 1.19 -10.48 6.69
N PHE A 224 0.24 -10.12 5.84
CA PHE A 224 -0.97 -10.89 5.60
C PHE A 224 -1.01 -11.50 4.19
N ARG A 225 -1.12 -12.82 4.04
CA ARG A 225 -1.36 -13.46 2.72
C ARG A 225 -0.36 -13.09 1.62
N ASN A 226 0.91 -12.97 1.95
CA ASN A 226 1.96 -12.76 0.95
C ASN A 226 2.51 -14.10 0.48
N ARG A 227 2.82 -14.18 -0.81
CA ARG A 227 3.64 -15.23 -1.38
C ARG A 227 5.07 -14.71 -1.41
N ALA A 228 5.99 -15.45 -0.80
CA ALA A 228 7.41 -15.11 -0.82
C ALA A 228 8.20 -16.26 -1.47
N SER A 229 8.89 -15.96 -2.57
CA SER A 229 9.68 -16.96 -3.30
C SER A 229 10.95 -17.37 -2.53
N GLU A 230 11.52 -16.46 -1.75
CA GLU A 230 12.68 -16.64 -0.89
C GLU A 230 12.46 -15.79 0.37
N VAL A 231 12.35 -16.41 1.55
CA VAL A 231 12.40 -15.64 2.80
C VAL A 231 13.80 -15.82 3.36
N ARG A 232 14.57 -14.73 3.47
CA ARG A 232 15.69 -14.71 4.40
C ARG A 232 15.56 -13.60 5.42
N THR A 233 15.67 -14.01 6.67
CA THR A 233 15.82 -13.15 7.82
C THR A 233 17.32 -12.97 8.03
N SER A 234 17.87 -11.88 7.52
CA SER A 234 19.27 -11.53 7.78
C SER A 234 19.31 -10.67 9.03
N MET A 235 19.48 -11.30 10.19
CA MET A 235 19.86 -10.57 11.40
C MET A 235 21.38 -10.43 11.38
N ASN A 236 21.89 -9.21 11.32
CA ASN A 236 23.30 -8.98 11.60
C ASN A 236 23.52 -9.10 13.11
N GLY A 237 24.61 -9.74 13.50
CA GLY A 237 24.93 -10.19 14.87
C GLY A 237 24.98 -9.13 15.98
N ALA A 238 24.72 -7.85 15.67
CA ALA A 238 24.64 -6.78 16.66
C ALA A 238 23.31 -6.74 17.44
N CYS A 239 22.28 -7.49 17.00
CA CYS A 239 20.94 -7.45 17.59
C CYS A 239 20.53 -8.76 18.27
N GLU A 240 21.43 -9.74 18.35
CA GLU A 240 21.15 -11.07 18.91
C GLU A 240 21.01 -11.06 20.43
N SER A 241 21.44 -9.98 21.11
CA SER A 241 21.49 -9.91 22.58
C SER A 241 20.26 -9.30 23.25
N GLU A 242 19.27 -8.72 22.53
CA GLU A 242 18.26 -7.86 23.18
C GLU A 242 16.78 -8.02 22.75
N GLY A 243 16.41 -8.99 21.91
CA GLY A 243 14.97 -9.17 21.55
C GLY A 243 14.37 -8.00 20.74
N LEU A 244 15.21 -7.30 19.96
CA LEU A 244 14.92 -6.00 19.34
C LEU A 244 14.45 -6.06 17.87
N VAL A 245 13.77 -7.13 17.44
CA VAL A 245 13.34 -7.21 16.02
C VAL A 245 12.04 -6.43 15.77
N ALA A 246 11.04 -6.53 16.64
CA ALA A 246 9.85 -5.66 16.76
C ALA A 246 9.04 -6.09 18.01
N ASP A 247 8.25 -5.22 18.64
CA ASP A 247 7.43 -5.61 19.81
C ASP A 247 6.23 -6.50 19.44
N ARG A 248 5.77 -6.46 18.17
CA ARG A 248 4.63 -7.23 17.63
C ARG A 248 4.72 -7.37 16.10
N LEU A 249 5.46 -8.37 15.62
CA LEU A 249 5.58 -8.72 14.19
C LEU A 249 4.56 -9.79 13.78
N ASN A 250 3.41 -9.39 13.26
CA ASN A 250 2.35 -10.34 12.93
C ASN A 250 2.59 -10.89 11.52
N VAL A 251 3.19 -12.08 11.42
CA VAL A 251 3.15 -12.85 10.18
C VAL A 251 1.88 -13.68 10.28
N ILE A 252 0.89 -13.38 9.43
CA ILE A 252 -0.41 -14.03 9.39
C ILE A 252 -0.59 -14.54 7.95
N ALA A 253 -0.79 -15.83 7.74
CA ALA A 253 -1.21 -16.37 6.43
C ALA A 253 -0.19 -16.34 5.27
N ASN A 254 1.13 -16.47 5.48
CA ASN A 254 2.06 -16.36 4.36
C ASN A 254 2.38 -17.70 3.67
N THR A 255 2.41 -17.69 2.34
CA THR A 255 2.77 -18.82 1.48
C THR A 255 4.26 -18.70 1.12
N ALA A 256 5.15 -19.30 1.91
CA ALA A 256 6.60 -19.17 1.71
C ALA A 256 7.22 -20.41 1.02
N ARG A 257 7.88 -20.21 -0.12
CA ARG A 257 8.32 -21.28 -1.04
C ARG A 257 9.73 -21.83 -0.75
N TYR A 258 10.63 -21.02 -0.18
CA TYR A 258 11.99 -21.43 0.19
C TYR A 258 12.47 -20.72 1.47
N PHE A 259 13.00 -21.51 2.40
CA PHE A 259 13.86 -21.05 3.50
C PHE A 259 15.21 -21.71 3.33
N LEU A 260 16.25 -20.96 3.04
CA LEU A 260 17.57 -21.55 2.96
C LEU A 260 18.16 -21.63 4.37
N SER A 261 18.34 -22.85 4.89
CA SER A 261 19.33 -23.08 5.94
C SER A 261 20.69 -22.75 5.35
N TYR A 262 21.35 -21.71 5.84
CA TYR A 262 22.66 -21.34 5.30
C TYR A 262 23.70 -22.43 5.61
N PRO A 263 24.52 -22.88 4.64
CA PRO A 263 25.54 -23.93 4.86
C PRO A 263 26.67 -23.56 5.82
N TRP A 264 26.83 -22.28 6.16
CA TRP A 264 27.84 -21.78 7.11
C TRP A 264 27.33 -21.64 8.54
N CYS A 265 26.10 -22.09 8.78
CA CYS A 265 25.48 -22.06 10.09
C CYS A 265 25.99 -23.26 10.92
N SER A 266 27.30 -23.24 11.18
CA SER A 266 28.04 -24.27 11.93
C SER A 266 27.92 -24.10 13.44
N TYR A 267 27.31 -23.00 13.89
CA TYR A 267 27.12 -22.72 15.29
C TYR A 267 25.63 -22.89 15.66
N PRO A 268 25.32 -23.69 16.69
CA PRO A 268 23.95 -24.00 17.07
C PRO A 268 23.13 -22.82 17.64
N ASP A 269 23.71 -21.63 17.85
CA ASP A 269 23.06 -20.51 18.57
C ASP A 269 22.69 -19.29 17.70
N ASN A 270 23.11 -19.26 16.43
CA ASN A 270 23.04 -18.09 15.52
C ASN A 270 22.32 -18.40 14.21
N CYS A 271 21.72 -19.59 14.12
CA CYS A 271 20.75 -19.92 13.08
C CYS A 271 19.38 -19.58 13.62
N PHE A 272 18.79 -18.46 13.19
CA PHE A 272 17.52 -18.02 13.74
C PHE A 272 16.40 -19.01 13.42
N ASP A 273 15.88 -19.59 14.50
CA ASP A 273 14.59 -20.23 14.57
C ASP A 273 13.51 -19.15 14.50
N PHE A 274 12.44 -19.42 13.75
CA PHE A 274 11.26 -18.56 13.71
C PHE A 274 10.71 -18.24 15.11
N ASP A 275 10.94 -19.14 16.07
CA ASP A 275 10.55 -19.02 17.47
C ASP A 275 11.12 -17.76 18.17
N ARG A 276 12.20 -17.16 17.66
CA ARG A 276 12.75 -15.89 18.22
C ARG A 276 12.20 -14.63 17.54
N MET A 277 11.44 -14.73 16.46
CA MET A 277 11.02 -13.57 15.65
C MET A 277 9.74 -12.89 16.13
N ASN A 278 8.88 -13.55 16.91
CA ASN A 278 7.78 -12.88 17.61
C ASN A 278 7.12 -13.79 18.65
N THR A 279 6.43 -13.18 19.62
CA THR A 279 5.48 -13.84 20.54
C THR A 279 4.12 -14.13 19.90
N ASN A 280 3.83 -13.65 18.68
CA ASN A 280 2.53 -13.80 17.99
C ASN A 280 2.70 -14.02 16.47
N MET A 281 3.13 -15.20 16.06
CA MET A 281 3.31 -15.55 14.65
C MET A 281 2.32 -16.64 14.25
N TRP A 282 1.59 -16.51 13.13
CA TRP A 282 0.65 -17.52 12.67
C TRP A 282 0.77 -17.80 11.16
N VAL A 283 0.83 -19.08 10.75
CA VAL A 283 1.05 -19.42 9.35
C VAL A 283 0.02 -20.44 8.86
N GLU A 284 -0.84 -20.00 7.93
CA GLU A 284 -2.01 -20.75 7.43
C GLU A 284 -1.62 -22.02 6.63
N LYS A 285 -0.50 -22.01 5.88
CA LYS A 285 0.00 -23.16 5.10
C LYS A 285 1.44 -22.93 4.63
N ASN A 286 2.34 -23.87 4.93
CA ASN A 286 3.72 -23.82 4.48
C ASN A 286 4.06 -25.00 3.57
N ARG A 287 4.58 -24.75 2.36
CA ARG A 287 5.33 -25.76 1.60
C ARG A 287 6.76 -25.30 1.46
N TYR A 288 7.57 -25.63 2.46
CA TYR A 288 9.00 -25.39 2.43
C TYR A 288 9.68 -26.43 1.53
N ARG A 289 10.53 -25.96 0.59
CA ARG A 289 11.43 -26.87 -0.15
C ARG A 289 12.72 -27.21 0.59
N VAL A 290 12.88 -26.73 1.82
CA VAL A 290 14.06 -27.00 2.67
C VAL A 290 13.59 -27.36 4.07
N LYS A 291 14.22 -28.39 4.65
CA LYS A 291 13.91 -28.95 5.96
C LYS A 291 14.37 -27.95 7.05
N PHE A 292 13.44 -27.44 7.85
CA PHE A 292 13.78 -26.70 9.05
C PHE A 292 14.37 -27.63 10.11
N ILE A 293 15.37 -27.14 10.84
CA ILE A 293 15.77 -27.71 12.13
C ILE A 293 14.93 -26.95 13.15
N GLY A 294 13.98 -27.59 13.83
CA GLY A 294 13.25 -26.97 14.95
C GLY A 294 11.74 -27.05 14.86
N ILE A 295 11.14 -26.70 13.72
CA ILE A 295 9.68 -26.64 13.53
C ILE A 295 9.13 -28.02 13.11
N ALA A 296 8.01 -28.45 13.71
CA ALA A 296 7.28 -29.62 13.25
C ALA A 296 6.91 -29.43 11.77
N THR A 297 7.07 -30.46 10.95
CA THR A 297 6.77 -30.37 9.51
C THR A 297 5.29 -29.99 9.36
N PRO A 298 4.93 -28.83 8.78
CA PRO A 298 3.54 -28.48 8.63
C PRO A 298 2.91 -29.45 7.63
N GLU A 299 2.03 -30.32 8.12
CA GLU A 299 1.26 -31.20 7.26
C GLU A 299 0.25 -30.39 6.46
N SER A 300 -0.05 -30.87 5.25
CA SER A 300 -0.95 -30.24 4.27
C SER A 300 -2.42 -30.31 4.71
N THR A 301 -2.78 -29.68 5.83
CA THR A 301 -4.13 -29.76 6.38
C THR A 301 -4.74 -28.37 6.57
N ASN A 302 -6.06 -28.30 6.41
CA ASN A 302 -6.88 -27.09 6.60
C ASN A 302 -7.23 -26.89 8.09
N THR A 303 -6.38 -27.35 9.00
CA THR A 303 -6.61 -27.32 10.45
C THR A 303 -5.56 -26.44 11.13
N PHE A 304 -6.00 -25.64 12.09
CA PHE A 304 -5.13 -24.84 12.96
C PHE A 304 -4.13 -25.78 13.66
N ILE A 305 -2.84 -25.62 13.39
CA ILE A 305 -1.78 -26.40 14.03
C ILE A 305 -0.90 -25.47 14.86
N ASP A 306 -0.45 -26.00 15.99
CA ASP A 306 0.66 -25.58 16.84
C ASP A 306 1.81 -25.01 16.01
N ASN A 307 1.89 -23.69 16.01
CA ASN A 307 2.80 -22.83 15.23
C ASN A 307 4.14 -22.57 15.93
N VAL A 308 4.25 -22.92 17.22
CA VAL A 308 5.45 -22.86 18.05
C VAL A 308 5.70 -24.25 18.63
N LYS A 309 6.95 -24.72 18.57
CA LYS A 309 7.30 -26.07 19.06
C LYS A 309 7.00 -26.21 20.56
N GLY A 310 5.97 -26.98 20.89
CA GLY A 310 5.58 -27.27 22.28
C GLY A 310 4.48 -26.38 22.85
N GLU A 311 3.88 -25.50 22.04
CA GLU A 311 2.69 -24.74 22.41
C GLU A 311 1.47 -25.21 21.63
N THR A 312 0.33 -25.30 22.29
CA THR A 312 -0.94 -25.62 21.63
C THR A 312 -1.60 -24.34 21.12
N ALA A 313 -2.01 -24.32 19.86
CA ALA A 313 -2.79 -23.19 19.32
C ALA A 313 -4.06 -22.98 20.18
N PRO A 314 -4.41 -21.73 20.55
CA PRO A 314 -5.60 -21.46 21.35
C PRO A 314 -6.86 -22.04 20.70
N ALA A 315 -7.73 -22.67 21.50
CA ALA A 315 -8.90 -23.39 20.99
C ALA A 315 -9.89 -22.46 20.25
N GLU A 316 -9.93 -21.19 20.63
CA GLU A 316 -10.69 -20.13 19.97
C GLU A 316 -10.29 -19.91 18.51
N TRP A 317 -9.08 -20.30 18.12
CA TRP A 317 -8.60 -20.15 16.74
C TRP A 317 -9.20 -21.21 15.83
N ALA A 318 -9.60 -22.38 16.35
CA ALA A 318 -10.12 -23.49 15.54
C ALA A 318 -11.30 -23.12 14.61
N ASN A 319 -12.02 -22.04 14.93
CA ASN A 319 -13.18 -21.54 14.19
C ASN A 319 -13.03 -20.09 13.70
N PHE A 320 -11.81 -19.52 13.73
CA PHE A 320 -11.59 -18.15 13.29
C PHE A 320 -11.66 -18.07 11.76
N ASP A 321 -12.69 -17.40 11.23
CA ASP A 321 -12.80 -17.14 9.80
C ASP A 321 -11.88 -15.99 9.41
N MET A 322 -10.85 -16.30 8.64
CA MET A 322 -9.87 -15.30 8.23
C MET A 322 -10.43 -14.44 7.09
N PRO A 323 -10.52 -13.11 7.28
CA PRO A 323 -11.08 -12.22 6.26
C PRO A 323 -10.24 -12.25 4.98
N ALA A 324 -10.85 -12.00 3.82
CA ALA A 324 -10.15 -11.92 2.53
C ALA A 324 -8.96 -10.95 2.55
N SER A 325 -9.16 -9.80 3.20
CA SER A 325 -8.22 -8.70 3.36
C SER A 325 -8.37 -8.08 4.76
N LEU A 326 -7.32 -7.44 5.28
CA LEU A 326 -7.38 -6.67 6.53
C LEU A 326 -7.76 -5.20 6.32
N TYR A 327 -7.82 -4.73 5.06
CA TYR A 327 -8.17 -3.34 4.74
C TYR A 327 -9.26 -3.18 3.67
N LEU A 328 -9.65 -4.27 2.99
CA LEU A 328 -10.74 -4.30 2.02
C LEU A 328 -11.88 -5.22 2.48
N THR A 329 -13.11 -4.83 2.18
CA THR A 329 -14.31 -5.66 2.43
C THR A 329 -14.80 -6.41 1.19
N SER A 330 -14.31 -6.04 0.00
CA SER A 330 -14.61 -6.69 -1.29
C SER A 330 -13.39 -6.67 -2.20
N ALA A 331 -13.44 -7.45 -3.28
CA ALA A 331 -12.41 -7.41 -4.32
C ALA A 331 -12.29 -5.98 -4.88
N PRO A 332 -11.06 -5.46 -5.05
CA PRO A 332 -10.86 -4.11 -5.59
C PRO A 332 -11.18 -4.06 -7.09
N ASP A 333 -11.49 -2.88 -7.62
CA ASP A 333 -11.92 -2.68 -9.02
C ASP A 333 -10.90 -3.20 -10.05
N PHE A 334 -9.61 -3.14 -9.72
CA PHE A 334 -8.54 -3.66 -10.59
C PHE A 334 -8.45 -5.19 -10.63
N TRP A 335 -9.22 -5.89 -9.81
CA TRP A 335 -9.13 -7.34 -9.69
C TRP A 335 -9.65 -8.04 -10.94
N CYS A 336 -9.00 -9.12 -11.35
CA CYS A 336 -9.40 -9.86 -12.54
C CYS A 336 -10.48 -10.88 -12.18
N LYS A 337 -11.56 -10.97 -12.97
CA LYS A 337 -12.59 -12.04 -12.89
C LYS A 337 -11.96 -13.44 -12.98
N GLU A 338 -10.83 -13.57 -13.66
CA GLU A 338 -10.10 -14.82 -13.83
C GLU A 338 -9.19 -15.18 -12.64
N THR A 339 -9.15 -14.36 -11.60
CA THR A 339 -8.36 -14.58 -10.38
C THR A 339 -9.32 -14.60 -9.18
N PRO A 340 -9.37 -15.68 -8.38
CA PRO A 340 -10.17 -15.67 -7.15
C PRO A 340 -9.71 -14.53 -6.23
N TRP A 341 -10.64 -13.94 -5.48
CA TRP A 341 -10.30 -12.97 -4.44
C TRP A 341 -10.56 -13.57 -3.05
N PRO A 342 -9.57 -13.57 -2.13
CA PRO A 342 -8.17 -13.18 -2.36
C PRO A 342 -7.48 -14.15 -3.33
N ALA A 343 -6.27 -13.83 -3.82
CA ALA A 343 -5.49 -14.72 -4.70
C ALA A 343 -4.55 -15.66 -3.93
N ILE A 344 -4.22 -15.32 -2.70
CA ILE A 344 -3.24 -16.01 -1.86
C ILE A 344 -3.94 -16.37 -0.55
N GLY A 345 -3.74 -17.59 -0.03
CA GLY A 345 -4.43 -18.10 1.16
C GLY A 345 -4.67 -19.61 1.11
N SER A 346 -4.78 -20.27 2.25
CA SER A 346 -4.72 -21.75 2.31
C SER A 346 -5.84 -22.48 1.59
N ASN A 347 -7.04 -21.88 1.60
CA ASN A 347 -8.26 -22.45 1.02
C ASN A 347 -8.28 -22.38 -0.52
N ILE A 348 -7.41 -21.57 -1.12
CA ILE A 348 -7.42 -21.25 -2.55
C ILE A 348 -6.08 -21.49 -3.25
N ASP A 349 -4.98 -21.59 -2.49
CA ASP A 349 -3.65 -21.82 -3.03
C ASP A 349 -3.44 -23.32 -3.37
N ASP A 350 -3.34 -23.60 -4.67
CA ASP A 350 -2.68 -24.79 -5.20
C ASP A 350 -1.21 -24.46 -5.50
N PHE A 351 -0.29 -25.02 -4.72
CA PHE A 351 1.14 -24.82 -4.91
C PHE A 351 1.69 -25.32 -6.25
N ASN A 352 0.96 -26.21 -6.94
CA ASN A 352 1.35 -26.67 -8.27
C ASN A 352 0.80 -25.75 -9.38
N ASN A 353 -0.26 -24.99 -9.08
CA ASN A 353 -0.88 -24.04 -9.99
C ASN A 353 -1.34 -22.80 -9.24
N LEU A 354 -0.37 -21.97 -8.88
CA LEU A 354 -0.59 -20.79 -8.06
C LEU A 354 -1.46 -19.76 -8.80
N ASN A 355 -2.45 -19.20 -8.10
CA ASN A 355 -3.23 -18.09 -8.64
C ASN A 355 -2.31 -16.90 -8.94
N LYS A 356 -2.61 -16.19 -10.02
CA LYS A 356 -1.84 -15.03 -10.48
C LYS A 356 -2.54 -13.74 -10.08
N LEU A 357 -1.80 -12.83 -9.45
CA LEU A 357 -2.30 -11.50 -9.12
C LEU A 357 -2.65 -10.70 -10.39
N PRO A 358 -3.55 -9.71 -10.32
CA PRO A 358 -3.81 -8.82 -11.44
C PRO A 358 -2.54 -8.18 -12.02
N ALA A 359 -1.66 -7.64 -11.18
CA ALA A 359 -0.35 -7.13 -11.60
C ALA A 359 0.49 -8.18 -12.35
N GLN A 360 0.50 -9.43 -11.89
CA GLN A 360 1.20 -10.52 -12.57
C GLN A 360 0.60 -10.84 -13.94
N ARG A 361 -0.73 -10.87 -14.04
CA ARG A 361 -1.42 -11.15 -15.31
C ARG A 361 -1.12 -10.06 -16.34
N ARG A 362 -1.14 -8.79 -15.92
CA ARG A 362 -0.71 -7.66 -16.76
C ARG A 362 0.73 -7.81 -17.23
N TYR A 363 1.64 -8.20 -16.33
CA TYR A 363 3.05 -8.44 -16.69
C TYR A 363 3.21 -9.55 -17.74
N GLU A 364 2.49 -10.65 -17.57
CA GLU A 364 2.59 -11.82 -18.44
C GLU A 364 1.74 -11.71 -19.73
N GLY A 365 1.04 -10.60 -19.94
CA GLY A 365 0.14 -10.40 -21.08
C GLY A 365 -1.07 -11.35 -21.07
N LEU A 366 -1.48 -11.80 -19.89
CA LEU A 366 -2.63 -12.69 -19.71
C LEU A 366 -3.94 -11.90 -19.65
N GLN A 367 -5.04 -12.56 -20.01
CA GLN A 367 -6.38 -12.01 -19.84
C GLN A 367 -6.62 -11.63 -18.37
N CYS A 368 -7.07 -10.39 -18.17
CA CYS A 368 -7.54 -9.85 -16.92
C CYS A 368 -8.76 -8.97 -17.23
N THR A 369 -9.95 -9.51 -17.01
CA THR A 369 -11.19 -8.75 -17.13
C THR A 369 -11.47 -8.13 -15.76
N PRO A 370 -11.50 -6.80 -15.60
CA PRO A 370 -11.84 -6.18 -14.33
C PRO A 370 -13.16 -6.72 -13.78
N ILE A 371 -13.25 -6.93 -12.47
CA ILE A 371 -14.53 -7.20 -11.84
C ILE A 371 -15.39 -5.95 -12.05
N GLU A 372 -16.54 -6.12 -12.68
CA GLU A 372 -17.56 -5.07 -12.73
C GLU A 372 -18.04 -4.88 -11.30
N ASN A 373 -17.47 -3.90 -10.62
CA ASN A 373 -18.21 -3.25 -9.56
C ASN A 373 -19.20 -2.36 -10.31
N ASP A 374 -20.51 -2.59 -10.13
CA ASP A 374 -21.61 -1.77 -10.65
C ASP A 374 -21.61 -0.34 -10.06
N ILE A 375 -20.42 0.26 -9.90
CA ILE A 375 -20.19 1.63 -9.50
C ILE A 375 -19.45 2.27 -10.67
N CYS A 376 -20.21 2.67 -11.68
CA CYS A 376 -19.74 3.62 -12.68
C CYS A 376 -19.38 4.94 -11.97
N ILE A 377 -18.09 5.17 -11.69
CA ILE A 377 -17.62 6.45 -11.14
C ILE A 377 -17.46 7.49 -12.27
N HIS A 378 -17.43 7.06 -13.54
CA HIS A 378 -17.46 7.92 -14.71
C HIS A 378 -18.33 7.30 -15.82
N SER A 379 -19.13 8.12 -16.49
CA SER A 379 -20.03 7.71 -17.58
C SER A 379 -19.30 7.37 -18.90
N SER A 380 -17.97 7.28 -18.90
CA SER A 380 -17.17 6.94 -20.09
C SER A 380 -16.92 5.45 -20.29
N ASP A 381 -17.17 4.62 -19.28
CA ASP A 381 -16.62 3.25 -19.28
C ASP A 381 -17.63 2.16 -19.63
N CYS A 382 -18.79 2.55 -20.19
CA CYS A 382 -19.78 1.61 -20.72
C CYS A 382 -20.05 1.93 -22.18
N VAL A 383 -19.39 1.21 -23.10
CA VAL A 383 -20.01 0.23 -24.02
C VAL A 383 -19.10 -0.07 -25.22
N ASP A 384 -19.01 -1.38 -25.50
CA ASP A 384 -18.61 -2.07 -26.73
C ASP A 384 -17.20 -2.63 -26.95
N GLN A 385 -17.22 -3.81 -27.59
CA GLN A 385 -16.29 -4.91 -27.50
C GLN A 385 -15.07 -4.78 -28.43
N ASN A 386 -13.85 -4.85 -27.86
CA ASN A 386 -12.60 -5.39 -28.45
C ASN A 386 -12.01 -4.68 -29.71
N PRO A 387 -10.72 -4.90 -30.05
CA PRO A 387 -9.46 -4.53 -29.38
C PRO A 387 -8.68 -3.40 -30.12
N CYS A 388 -7.77 -2.74 -29.39
CA CYS A 388 -6.58 -2.00 -29.87
C CYS A 388 -6.76 -0.91 -30.96
N THR A 389 -6.53 0.37 -30.62
CA THR A 389 -5.43 1.22 -31.15
C THR A 389 -5.49 2.64 -30.57
N TYR A 390 -4.31 3.17 -30.26
CA TYR A 390 -4.00 4.61 -30.09
C TYR A 390 -4.72 5.50 -31.12
N ASP A 391 -5.46 6.52 -30.67
CA ASP A 391 -5.37 7.87 -31.29
C ASP A 391 -5.94 8.98 -30.39
N LEU A 392 -5.28 10.13 -30.46
CA LEU A 392 -5.53 11.36 -29.69
C LEU A 392 -6.64 12.22 -30.31
N CYS A 393 -7.38 12.92 -29.46
CA CYS A 393 -8.10 14.18 -29.70
C CYS A 393 -9.11 14.25 -30.87
N LYS A 394 -10.41 14.23 -30.52
CA LYS A 394 -11.61 14.85 -31.15
C LYS A 394 -12.82 14.13 -30.56
N ASP A 395 -13.93 14.71 -30.13
CA ASP A 395 -14.50 16.04 -30.26
C ASP A 395 -15.41 16.29 -29.04
N SER A 396 -15.64 17.57 -28.78
CA SER A 396 -16.70 18.17 -27.96
C SER A 396 -17.97 17.31 -27.73
N ALA A 397 -18.22 16.93 -26.48
CA ALA A 397 -19.57 16.66 -25.97
C ALA A 397 -19.58 16.72 -24.42
N CYS A 398 -19.99 17.85 -23.85
CA CYS A 398 -20.57 17.85 -22.50
C CYS A 398 -21.90 17.08 -22.60
N ILE A 399 -21.97 15.89 -22.01
CA ILE A 399 -23.22 15.12 -21.91
C ILE A 399 -23.95 15.56 -20.64
N SER A 400 -25.25 15.74 -20.80
CA SER A 400 -26.26 16.29 -19.89
C SER A 400 -26.21 15.78 -18.45
N ASN A 401 -25.90 16.66 -17.50
CA ASN A 401 -26.41 16.53 -16.13
C ASN A 401 -27.92 16.78 -16.18
N ASN A 402 -28.75 15.82 -15.76
CA ASN A 402 -30.23 15.95 -15.75
C ASN A 402 -30.71 17.16 -14.93
N ALA A 403 -29.88 17.69 -14.02
CA ALA A 403 -30.16 18.88 -13.22
C ALA A 403 -29.88 20.23 -13.90
N ASN A 404 -29.26 20.25 -15.10
CA ASN A 404 -29.17 21.45 -15.94
C ASN A 404 -30.40 21.51 -16.86
N LEU A 405 -31.51 21.93 -16.28
CA LEU A 405 -32.84 22.00 -16.89
C LEU A 405 -33.03 23.25 -17.73
N ASP A 406 -32.26 24.32 -17.49
CA ASP A 406 -32.35 25.57 -18.24
C ASP A 406 -31.41 25.64 -19.45
N GLY A 407 -30.51 24.66 -19.61
CA GLY A 407 -29.54 24.58 -20.70
C GLY A 407 -28.39 25.58 -20.56
N GLY A 408 -28.20 26.15 -19.37
CA GLY A 408 -27.11 27.04 -19.02
C GLY A 408 -25.76 26.34 -18.93
N VAL A 409 -24.70 27.09 -18.61
CA VAL A 409 -23.35 26.53 -18.46
C VAL A 409 -23.15 25.82 -17.13
N ASN A 410 -23.90 26.21 -16.09
CA ASN A 410 -23.77 25.72 -14.72
C ASN A 410 -25.14 25.39 -14.13
N ILE A 411 -25.17 24.39 -13.24
CA ILE A 411 -26.35 24.10 -12.41
C ILE A 411 -26.52 25.23 -11.40
N GLY A 412 -27.72 25.79 -11.29
CA GLY A 412 -28.01 26.82 -10.31
C GLY A 412 -29.47 27.24 -10.23
N LEU A 413 -29.68 28.53 -9.95
CA LEU A 413 -31.03 29.04 -9.65
C LEU A 413 -31.99 28.91 -10.84
N GLY A 414 -31.50 28.99 -12.08
CA GLY A 414 -32.32 28.84 -13.28
C GLY A 414 -32.95 27.45 -13.40
N ASP A 415 -32.24 26.40 -12.97
CA ASP A 415 -32.74 25.03 -12.95
C ASP A 415 -33.81 24.80 -11.88
N ILE A 416 -33.65 25.43 -10.71
CA ILE A 416 -34.68 25.40 -9.65
C ILE A 416 -35.97 26.05 -10.17
N VAL A 417 -35.87 27.13 -10.94
CA VAL A 417 -37.03 27.78 -11.56
C VAL A 417 -37.73 26.82 -12.53
N GLN A 418 -36.99 25.97 -13.26
CA GLN A 418 -37.58 24.96 -14.14
C GLN A 418 -38.29 23.83 -13.36
N VAL A 419 -37.75 23.39 -12.23
CA VAL A 419 -38.45 22.42 -11.35
C VAL A 419 -39.75 23.02 -10.83
N ILE A 420 -39.72 24.27 -10.36
CA ILE A 420 -40.91 24.97 -9.86
C ILE A 420 -41.94 25.19 -10.99
N ALA A 421 -41.49 25.49 -12.20
CA ALA A 421 -42.38 25.68 -13.35
C ALA A 421 -43.14 24.39 -13.73
N ASN A 422 -42.59 23.22 -13.42
CA ASN A 422 -43.17 21.91 -13.71
C ASN A 422 -43.78 21.24 -12.47
N TRP A 423 -43.94 21.96 -11.36
CA TRP A 423 -44.40 21.40 -10.08
C TRP A 423 -45.73 20.66 -10.20
N ALA A 424 -45.81 19.48 -9.56
CA ALA A 424 -46.97 18.60 -9.57
C ALA A 424 -47.45 18.16 -10.96
N THR A 425 -46.56 18.19 -11.97
CA THR A 425 -46.79 17.53 -13.25
C THR A 425 -46.19 16.12 -13.24
N ALA A 426 -46.76 15.22 -14.05
CA ALA A 426 -46.26 13.85 -14.25
C ALA A 426 -45.31 13.77 -15.47
N GLY A 427 -44.73 14.90 -15.89
CA GLY A 427 -43.84 14.97 -17.04
C GLY A 427 -42.40 14.63 -16.68
N PRO A 428 -41.61 14.06 -17.61
CA PRO A 428 -40.20 13.71 -17.35
C PRO A 428 -39.30 14.95 -17.16
N THR A 429 -39.77 16.14 -17.54
CA THR A 429 -39.04 17.39 -17.40
C THR A 429 -39.24 17.95 -15.98
N GLY A 430 -38.20 17.87 -15.15
CA GLY A 430 -38.21 18.35 -13.77
C GLY A 430 -38.37 17.26 -12.70
N ASP A 431 -38.68 16.01 -13.08
CA ASP A 431 -38.71 14.82 -12.20
C ASP A 431 -37.31 14.18 -12.20
N LEU A 432 -36.43 14.75 -11.38
CA LEU A 432 -35.02 14.40 -11.30
C LEU A 432 -34.78 13.13 -10.48
N ASP A 433 -35.66 12.81 -9.55
CA ASP A 433 -35.58 11.58 -8.75
C ASP A 433 -36.38 10.41 -9.35
N SER A 434 -37.09 10.65 -10.47
CA SER A 434 -37.88 9.66 -11.21
C SER A 434 -38.98 9.00 -10.36
N ASN A 435 -39.53 9.72 -9.38
CA ASN A 435 -40.61 9.22 -8.53
C ASN A 435 -42.01 9.38 -9.19
N GLY A 436 -42.07 10.00 -10.37
CA GLY A 436 -43.29 10.25 -11.13
C GLY A 436 -43.98 11.56 -10.78
N ASN A 437 -43.40 12.40 -9.91
CA ASN A 437 -43.93 13.70 -9.51
C ASN A 437 -42.81 14.72 -9.36
N VAL A 438 -42.96 15.88 -10.01
CA VAL A 438 -42.09 17.03 -9.80
C VAL A 438 -42.42 17.72 -8.47
N GLY A 439 -41.47 17.74 -7.54
CA GLY A 439 -41.66 18.23 -6.18
C GLY A 439 -40.37 18.61 -5.44
N LEU A 440 -40.44 18.57 -4.11
CA LEU A 440 -39.38 19.11 -3.25
C LEU A 440 -38.08 18.28 -3.33
N SER A 441 -38.19 16.98 -3.54
CA SER A 441 -37.04 16.10 -3.72
C SER A 441 -36.22 16.45 -4.97
N ASP A 442 -36.87 16.94 -6.03
CA ASP A 442 -36.20 17.41 -7.24
C ASP A 442 -35.45 18.72 -7.02
N ILE A 443 -35.99 19.65 -6.21
CA ILE A 443 -35.26 20.86 -5.81
C ILE A 443 -34.01 20.47 -5.00
N ILE A 444 -34.15 19.49 -4.09
CA ILE A 444 -33.02 19.00 -3.30
C ILE A 444 -31.96 18.37 -4.22
N ALA A 445 -32.37 17.67 -5.28
CA ALA A 445 -31.46 17.13 -6.29
C ALA A 445 -30.67 18.23 -7.01
N VAL A 446 -31.32 19.31 -7.46
CA VAL A 446 -30.63 20.47 -8.06
C VAL A 446 -29.63 21.10 -7.07
N ILE A 447 -30.05 21.34 -5.82
CA ILE A 447 -29.19 21.96 -4.80
C ILE A 447 -27.99 21.07 -4.46
N SER A 448 -28.17 19.75 -4.39
CA SER A 448 -27.10 18.80 -4.08
C SER A 448 -25.99 18.78 -5.14
N LEU A 449 -26.32 19.19 -6.37
CA LEU A 449 -25.40 19.25 -7.50
C LEU A 449 -24.93 20.67 -7.83
N TRP A 450 -25.37 21.68 -7.05
CA TRP A 450 -25.03 23.09 -7.28
C TRP A 450 -23.53 23.39 -7.13
N ALA A 451 -22.79 22.54 -6.41
CA ALA A 451 -21.33 22.64 -6.31
C ALA A 451 -20.58 21.91 -7.44
N ASN A 452 -21.28 21.14 -8.29
CA ASN A 452 -20.70 20.44 -9.43
C ASN A 452 -20.71 21.35 -10.65
N THR A 453 -19.83 22.35 -10.64
CA THR A 453 -19.43 23.06 -11.85
C THR A 453 -18.57 22.13 -12.71
N CYS A 454 -18.90 22.00 -14.00
CA CYS A 454 -17.94 21.50 -14.98
C CYS A 454 -16.75 22.47 -15.10
#